data_AF-A0A8X7Q0G6-F1
#
_entry.id   AF-A0A8X7Q0G6-F1
#
_cell.length_a   1.000
_cell.length_b   1.000
_cell.length_c   1.000
_cell.angle_alpha   90.00
_cell.angle_beta   90.00
_cell.angle_gamma   90.00
#
_symmetry.space_group_name_H-M   'P 1'
#
loop_
_entity.id
_entity.type
_entity.pdbx_description
1 polymer ?
#
loop_
_entity_poly.entity_id
_entity_poly.type
_entity_poly.pdbx_seq_one_letter_code
_entity_poly.pdbx_strand_id
1 'polypeptide(L)'
;MSMSPAEENHRKNVEDKAEIGRRKRAIWERKWRRLDIVKAFASLFVHFLCLLAPFNFTWPALRVALVVYTVGGLGITISYHRNLAHRSFKVPKWLEYLFAYCGLLAIQGDPIDWVSTHRYHHQFTDSDRDPHSPKEGFWFSHLLWLFDTGYLVEKCGRRTNVEDLKKQWYYRFLQRTVLYHILAFGFLLYYFGGLSFLTWGMGIGVAMEHHVTCCINSLCHIWGSRTWKTSDTSRNVWWLSVFSFGESWHNNHHAFESSARQGLEWWQIDISWYIVRFLEIIGLATDVKLPSESQRRRMALVR
;
A
#
# COMPACT_ATOMS: atom_id res chain seq x y z
N MET A 1 -20.39 47.30 8.68
CA MET A 1 -20.16 46.50 9.91
C MET A 1 -18.72 46.04 9.89
N SER A 2 -17.89 46.55 10.80
CA SER A 2 -16.50 46.10 10.95
C SER A 2 -16.48 44.74 11.65
N MET A 3 -15.76 43.77 11.08
CA MET A 3 -15.55 42.47 11.71
C MET A 3 -14.88 42.66 13.07
N SER A 4 -15.24 41.84 14.05
CA SER A 4 -14.60 41.87 15.37
C SER A 4 -13.18 41.32 15.30
N PRO A 5 -12.27 41.73 16.21
CA PRO A 5 -10.90 41.22 16.26
C PRO A 5 -10.81 39.68 16.38
N ALA A 6 -11.82 39.04 16.98
CA ALA A 6 -11.92 37.59 17.12
C ALA A 6 -12.25 36.91 15.78
N GLU A 7 -13.13 37.50 14.98
CA GLU A 7 -13.48 37.01 13.64
C GLU A 7 -12.32 37.19 12.66
N GLU A 8 -11.57 38.28 12.79
CA GLU A 8 -10.37 38.52 11.98
C GLU A 8 -9.23 37.54 12.32
N ASN A 9 -9.04 37.24 13.61
CA ASN A 9 -8.09 36.19 14.04
C ASN A 9 -8.52 34.78 13.65
N HIS A 10 -9.82 34.49 13.68
CA HIS A 10 -10.33 33.20 13.22
C HIS A 10 -10.14 33.06 11.71
N ARG A 11 -10.45 34.11 10.94
CA ARG A 11 -10.26 34.15 9.50
C ARG A 11 -8.78 34.04 9.11
N LYS A 12 -7.88 34.76 9.78
CA LYS A 12 -6.42 34.61 9.58
C LYS A 12 -5.95 33.19 9.89
N ASN A 13 -6.41 32.58 10.97
CA ASN A 13 -6.05 31.19 11.27
C ASN A 13 -6.59 30.18 10.24
N VAL A 14 -7.76 30.44 9.66
CA VAL A 14 -8.33 29.61 8.59
C VAL A 14 -7.58 29.85 7.28
N GLU A 15 -7.23 31.09 6.96
CA GLU A 15 -6.45 31.47 5.78
C GLU A 15 -5.01 30.95 5.88
N ASP A 16 -4.34 31.06 7.03
CA ASP A 16 -3.00 30.49 7.28
C ASP A 16 -3.02 28.96 7.16
N LYS A 17 -4.04 28.28 7.70
CA LYS A 17 -4.20 26.83 7.52
C LYS A 17 -4.47 26.46 6.06
N ALA A 18 -5.25 27.26 5.35
CA ALA A 18 -5.50 27.08 3.92
C ALA A 18 -4.25 27.38 3.06
N GLU A 19 -3.39 28.31 3.49
CA GLU A 19 -2.13 28.65 2.84
C GLU A 19 -1.05 27.59 3.11
N ILE A 20 -1.01 27.04 4.33
CA ILE A 20 -0.20 25.86 4.69
C ILE A 20 -0.62 24.65 3.85
N GLY A 21 -1.92 24.46 3.57
CA GLY A 21 -2.42 23.44 2.65
C GLY A 21 -2.10 23.71 1.17
N ARG A 22 -1.84 24.96 0.78
CA ARG A 22 -1.55 25.35 -0.62
C ARG A 22 -0.08 25.45 -0.96
N ARG A 23 0.83 25.62 0.00
CA ARG A 23 2.27 25.52 -0.27
C ARG A 23 2.59 24.07 -0.59
N LYS A 24 2.59 23.74 -1.90
CA LYS A 24 3.28 22.56 -2.44
C LYS A 24 4.69 22.56 -1.88
N ARG A 25 4.91 21.84 -0.79
CA ARG A 25 6.17 21.87 -0.06
C ARG A 25 7.23 21.28 -0.98
N ALA A 26 8.17 22.10 -1.41
CA ALA A 26 9.23 21.63 -2.28
C ALA A 26 10.00 20.53 -1.53
N ILE A 27 10.18 19.36 -2.17
CA ILE A 27 10.96 18.24 -1.62
C ILE A 27 12.34 18.68 -1.11
N TRP A 28 12.89 19.72 -1.71
CA TRP A 28 14.20 20.27 -1.43
C TRP A 28 14.24 21.17 -0.19
N GLU A 29 13.10 21.70 0.24
CA GLU A 29 13.01 22.67 1.35
C GLU A 29 12.57 22.01 2.68
N ARG A 30 12.34 20.70 2.68
CA ARG A 30 11.87 19.96 3.86
C ARG A 30 13.02 19.40 4.70
N LYS A 31 12.78 19.22 5.99
CA LYS A 31 13.72 18.59 6.92
C LYS A 31 13.66 17.06 6.81
N TRP A 32 14.71 16.46 6.27
CA TRP A 32 14.86 15.01 6.19
C TRP A 32 15.02 14.37 7.57
N ARG A 33 14.16 13.41 7.89
CA ARG A 33 14.29 12.57 9.10
C ARG A 33 15.17 11.35 8.81
N ARG A 34 15.70 10.74 9.86
CA ARG A 34 16.52 9.51 9.72
C ARG A 34 15.80 8.40 8.95
N LEU A 35 14.49 8.21 9.21
CA LEU A 35 13.69 7.22 8.49
C LEU A 35 13.53 7.55 7.00
N ASP A 36 13.42 8.83 6.64
CA ASP A 36 13.33 9.27 5.25
C ASP A 36 14.59 8.90 4.48
N ILE A 37 15.75 9.15 5.10
CA ILE A 37 17.07 8.82 4.53
C ILE A 37 17.22 7.31 4.35
N VAL A 38 16.81 6.51 5.34
CA VAL A 38 16.86 5.04 5.26
C VAL A 38 15.94 4.52 4.14
N LYS A 39 14.69 5.01 4.06
CA LYS A 39 13.76 4.63 2.98
C LYS A 39 14.30 5.03 1.60
N ALA A 40 14.84 6.25 1.48
CA ALA A 40 15.43 6.73 0.22
C ALA A 40 16.64 5.88 -0.20
N PHE A 41 17.54 5.57 0.74
CA PHE A 41 18.69 4.71 0.46
C PHE A 41 18.28 3.30 0.06
N ALA A 42 17.31 2.70 0.76
CA ALA A 42 16.78 1.37 0.41
C ALA A 42 16.16 1.37 -1.00
N SER A 43 15.37 2.39 -1.33
CA SER A 43 14.81 2.54 -2.67
C SER A 43 15.90 2.69 -3.73
N LEU A 44 16.88 3.58 -3.51
CA LEU A 44 18.00 3.78 -4.43
C LEU A 44 18.84 2.52 -4.60
N PHE A 45 19.06 1.76 -3.54
CA PHE A 45 19.80 0.50 -3.59
C PHE A 45 19.07 -0.56 -4.45
N VAL A 46 17.76 -0.75 -4.25
CA VAL A 46 16.95 -1.65 -5.07
C VAL A 46 17.01 -1.24 -6.55
N HIS A 47 16.89 0.05 -6.87
CA HIS A 47 16.98 0.54 -8.24
C HIS A 47 18.39 0.42 -8.83
N PHE A 48 19.43 0.59 -8.01
CA PHE A 48 20.81 0.32 -8.43
C PHE A 48 21.00 -1.17 -8.79
N LEU A 49 20.43 -2.09 -8.01
CA LEU A 49 20.43 -3.52 -8.35
C LEU A 49 19.70 -3.78 -9.69
N CYS A 50 18.61 -3.08 -9.99
CA CYS A 50 17.95 -3.17 -11.30
C CYS A 50 18.87 -2.77 -12.45
N LEU A 51 19.70 -1.73 -12.29
CA LEU A 51 20.68 -1.32 -13.31
C LEU A 51 21.75 -2.39 -13.56
N LEU A 52 22.06 -3.20 -12.54
CA LEU A 52 23.01 -4.30 -12.65
C LEU A 52 22.39 -5.60 -13.19
N ALA A 53 21.06 -5.74 -13.15
CA ALA A 53 20.37 -6.97 -13.50
C ALA A 53 20.64 -7.46 -14.95
N PRO A 54 20.70 -6.60 -15.99
CA PRO A 54 21.00 -7.06 -17.35
C PRO A 54 22.36 -7.76 -17.48
N PHE A 55 23.36 -7.32 -16.71
CA PHE A 55 24.70 -7.90 -16.71
C PHE A 55 24.80 -9.21 -15.91
N ASN A 56 23.77 -9.54 -15.14
CA ASN A 56 23.71 -10.71 -14.27
C ASN A 56 22.53 -11.63 -14.63
N PHE A 57 22.02 -11.55 -15.85
CA PHE A 57 20.85 -12.32 -16.28
C PHE A 57 21.13 -13.81 -16.37
N THR A 58 20.23 -14.60 -15.77
CA THR A 58 20.07 -16.02 -16.02
C THR A 58 18.58 -16.39 -15.96
N TRP A 59 18.17 -17.46 -16.64
CA TRP A 59 16.80 -17.96 -16.54
C TRP A 59 16.37 -18.29 -15.10
N PRO A 60 17.21 -18.93 -14.26
CA PRO A 60 16.91 -19.10 -12.84
C PRO A 60 16.70 -17.77 -12.10
N ALA A 61 17.50 -16.74 -12.38
CA ALA A 61 17.35 -15.44 -11.74
C ALA A 61 16.03 -14.74 -12.11
N LEU A 62 15.59 -14.85 -13.37
CA LEU A 62 14.26 -14.40 -13.78
C LEU A 62 13.15 -15.12 -13.00
N ARG A 63 13.24 -16.45 -12.84
CA ARG A 63 12.26 -17.21 -12.04
C ARG A 63 12.25 -16.75 -10.58
N VAL A 64 13.43 -16.50 -10.00
CA VAL A 64 13.55 -15.95 -8.65
C VAL A 64 12.88 -14.58 -8.56
N ALA A 65 13.11 -13.68 -9.51
CA ALA A 65 12.44 -12.37 -9.56
C ALA A 65 10.92 -12.51 -9.55
N LEU A 66 10.37 -13.40 -10.40
CA LEU A 66 8.94 -13.66 -10.49
C LEU A 66 8.36 -14.24 -9.19
N VAL A 67 9.10 -15.14 -8.53
CA VAL A 67 8.72 -15.69 -7.22
C VAL A 67 8.73 -14.61 -6.15
N VAL A 68 9.78 -13.79 -6.07
CA VAL A 68 9.87 -12.68 -5.11
C VAL A 68 8.74 -11.68 -5.31
N TYR A 69 8.50 -11.28 -6.56
CA TYR A 69 7.39 -10.41 -6.95
C TYR A 69 6.03 -10.98 -6.53
N THR A 70 5.79 -12.26 -6.80
CA THR A 70 4.51 -12.94 -6.49
C THR A 70 4.32 -13.12 -4.99
N VAL A 71 5.33 -13.62 -4.27
CA VAL A 71 5.25 -13.85 -2.82
C VAL A 71 5.11 -12.53 -2.06
N GLY A 72 5.89 -11.52 -2.43
CA GLY A 72 5.81 -10.17 -1.86
C GLY A 72 4.43 -9.54 -2.12
N GLY A 73 4.01 -9.48 -3.38
CA GLY A 73 2.74 -8.90 -3.78
C GLY A 73 1.52 -9.62 -3.17
N LEU A 74 1.48 -10.94 -3.16
CA LEU A 74 0.43 -11.68 -2.46
C LEU A 74 0.48 -11.45 -0.94
N GLY A 75 1.67 -11.31 -0.36
CA GLY A 75 1.84 -10.92 1.04
C GLY A 75 1.22 -9.56 1.35
N ILE A 76 1.46 -8.55 0.51
CA ILE A 76 0.85 -7.22 0.67
C ILE A 76 -0.68 -7.29 0.51
N THR A 77 -1.16 -7.88 -0.58
CA THR A 77 -2.59 -7.87 -0.93
C THR A 77 -3.45 -8.74 0.00
N ILE A 78 -3.03 -9.97 0.29
CA ILE A 78 -3.76 -10.88 1.16
C ILE A 78 -3.59 -10.48 2.63
N SER A 79 -2.36 -10.20 3.07
CA SER A 79 -2.09 -9.88 4.48
C SER A 79 -2.33 -8.43 4.80
N TYR A 80 -1.42 -7.54 4.39
CA TYR A 80 -1.40 -6.16 4.87
C TYR A 80 -2.71 -5.45 4.51
N HIS A 81 -3.18 -5.64 3.28
CA HIS A 81 -4.38 -5.01 2.79
C HIS A 81 -5.66 -5.68 3.29
N ARG A 82 -6.01 -6.87 2.75
CA ARG A 82 -7.35 -7.46 2.97
C ARG A 82 -7.52 -8.00 4.37
N ASN A 83 -6.53 -8.70 4.93
CA ASN A 83 -6.63 -9.32 6.24
C ASN A 83 -6.38 -8.33 7.39
N LEU A 84 -5.25 -7.61 7.38
CA LEU A 84 -4.84 -6.77 8.50
C LEU A 84 -5.51 -5.39 8.46
N ALA A 85 -5.49 -4.68 7.33
CA ALA A 85 -6.09 -3.35 7.27
C ALA A 85 -7.61 -3.39 7.29
N HIS A 86 -8.23 -4.21 6.42
CA HIS A 86 -9.68 -4.23 6.24
C HIS A 86 -10.42 -5.31 7.01
N ARG A 87 -9.71 -6.30 7.58
CA ARG A 87 -10.31 -7.42 8.32
C ARG A 87 -11.42 -8.11 7.51
N SER A 88 -11.12 -8.35 6.24
CA SER A 88 -12.06 -8.87 5.25
C SER A 88 -12.34 -10.36 5.41
N PHE A 89 -11.47 -11.06 6.14
CA PHE A 89 -11.59 -12.47 6.51
C PHE A 89 -10.67 -12.75 7.70
N LYS A 90 -10.81 -13.93 8.31
CA LYS A 90 -9.96 -14.45 9.38
C LYS A 90 -9.27 -15.73 8.94
N VAL A 91 -8.02 -15.92 9.35
CA VAL A 91 -7.25 -17.16 9.17
C VAL A 91 -6.58 -17.55 10.50
N PRO A 92 -6.16 -18.80 10.70
CA PRO A 92 -5.33 -19.18 11.83
C PRO A 92 -4.07 -18.32 11.97
N LYS A 93 -3.64 -18.04 13.20
CA LYS A 93 -2.54 -17.10 13.46
C LYS A 93 -1.22 -17.46 12.80
N TRP A 94 -0.90 -18.75 12.66
CA TRP A 94 0.31 -19.17 11.95
C TRP A 94 0.28 -18.76 10.47
N LEU A 95 -0.89 -18.82 9.83
CA LEU A 95 -1.08 -18.44 8.43
C LEU A 95 -1.14 -16.91 8.28
N GLU A 96 -1.81 -16.22 9.21
CA GLU A 96 -1.82 -14.76 9.30
C GLU A 96 -0.38 -14.20 9.37
N TYR A 97 0.44 -14.78 10.24
CA TYR A 97 1.83 -14.39 10.43
C TYR A 97 2.70 -14.78 9.23
N LEU A 98 2.47 -15.94 8.61
CA LEU A 98 3.17 -16.34 7.40
C LEU A 98 2.93 -15.32 6.27
N PHE A 99 1.67 -14.97 5.98
CA PHE A 99 1.37 -13.99 4.94
C PHE A 99 1.93 -12.60 5.28
N ALA A 100 1.90 -12.21 6.56
CA ALA A 100 2.53 -10.95 6.98
C ALA A 100 4.06 -10.96 6.78
N TYR A 101 4.72 -12.10 7.00
CA TYR A 101 6.14 -12.24 6.71
C TYR A 101 6.44 -12.15 5.21
N CYS A 102 5.62 -12.79 4.36
CA CYS A 102 5.72 -12.63 2.91
C CYS A 102 5.60 -11.16 2.48
N GLY A 103 4.67 -10.41 3.07
CA GLY A 103 4.52 -8.97 2.83
C GLY A 103 5.74 -8.15 3.29
N LEU A 104 6.41 -8.57 4.37
CA LEU A 104 7.65 -7.92 4.81
C LEU A 104 8.77 -8.02 3.78
N LEU A 105 8.83 -9.12 3.03
CA LEU A 105 9.83 -9.35 1.97
C LEU A 105 9.60 -8.45 0.73
N ALA A 106 8.43 -7.79 0.63
CA ALA A 106 8.16 -6.79 -0.38
C ALA A 106 8.86 -5.45 -0.10
N ILE A 107 9.49 -5.26 1.06
CA ILE A 107 10.28 -4.04 1.42
C ILE A 107 9.44 -2.74 1.46
N GLN A 108 8.11 -2.85 1.59
CA GLN A 108 7.22 -1.70 1.73
C GLN A 108 7.06 -1.17 3.17
N GLY A 109 7.87 -1.67 4.11
CA GLY A 109 7.79 -1.33 5.53
C GLY A 109 7.17 -2.42 6.39
N ASP A 110 7.13 -2.16 7.70
CA ASP A 110 6.58 -3.10 8.67
C ASP A 110 5.03 -3.11 8.65
N PRO A 111 4.38 -4.21 9.06
CA PRO A 111 2.93 -4.33 9.03
C PRO A 111 2.21 -3.23 9.80
N ILE A 112 2.80 -2.71 10.89
CA ILE A 112 2.16 -1.67 11.73
C ILE A 112 2.18 -0.32 10.99
N ASP A 113 3.30 0.06 10.37
CA ASP A 113 3.38 1.31 9.59
C ASP A 113 2.48 1.27 8.36
N TRP A 114 2.57 0.19 7.58
CA TRP A 114 1.81 0.04 6.34
C TRP A 114 0.30 0.06 6.60
N VAL A 115 -0.17 -0.77 7.54
CA VAL A 115 -1.60 -0.84 7.87
C VAL A 115 -2.11 0.46 8.48
N SER A 116 -1.31 1.14 9.29
CA SER A 116 -1.70 2.44 9.87
C SER A 116 -1.89 3.50 8.78
N THR A 117 -0.93 3.57 7.85
CA THR A 117 -0.99 4.49 6.71
C THR A 117 -2.20 4.19 5.84
N HIS A 118 -2.41 2.92 5.48
CA HIS A 118 -3.53 2.52 4.63
C HIS A 118 -4.90 2.78 5.28
N ARG A 119 -5.05 2.49 6.57
CA ARG A 119 -6.28 2.81 7.32
C ARG A 119 -6.54 4.32 7.36
N TYR A 120 -5.50 5.16 7.46
CA TYR A 120 -5.65 6.61 7.37
C TYR A 120 -6.01 7.08 5.96
N HIS A 121 -5.44 6.47 4.93
CA HIS A 121 -5.85 6.72 3.55
C HIS A 121 -7.35 6.49 3.39
N HIS A 122 -7.87 5.31 3.74
CA HIS A 122 -9.31 5.06 3.64
C HIS A 122 -10.16 6.03 4.46
N GLN A 123 -9.78 6.30 5.70
CA GLN A 123 -10.51 7.21 6.58
C GLN A 123 -10.57 8.65 6.04
N PHE A 124 -9.54 9.09 5.33
CA PHE A 124 -9.36 10.47 4.91
C PHE A 124 -9.17 10.63 3.39
N THR A 125 -9.61 9.65 2.60
CA THR A 125 -9.31 9.52 1.17
C THR A 125 -9.52 10.85 0.44
N ASP A 126 -8.52 11.27 -0.34
CA ASP A 126 -8.53 12.49 -1.13
C ASP A 126 -8.78 13.78 -0.31
N SER A 127 -8.58 13.77 1.00
CA SER A 127 -8.55 14.98 1.82
C SER A 127 -7.11 15.38 2.14
N ASP A 128 -6.93 16.53 2.79
CA ASP A 128 -5.60 17.00 3.22
C ASP A 128 -4.96 16.08 4.26
N ARG A 129 -5.74 15.20 4.89
CA ARG A 129 -5.25 14.22 5.87
C ARG A 129 -4.89 12.87 5.25
N ASP A 130 -5.15 12.67 3.96
CA ASP A 130 -4.75 11.47 3.25
C ASP A 130 -3.21 11.42 3.12
N PRO A 131 -2.53 10.38 3.65
CA PRO A 131 -1.08 10.26 3.63
C PRO A 131 -0.48 10.39 2.22
N HIS A 132 -1.18 9.92 1.20
CA HIS A 132 -0.71 9.91 -0.19
C HIS A 132 -1.79 10.42 -1.16
N SER A 133 -2.46 11.50 -0.76
CA SER A 133 -3.52 12.15 -1.53
C SER A 133 -3.12 12.39 -3.00
N PRO A 134 -3.90 11.92 -3.99
CA PRO A 134 -3.66 12.24 -5.39
C PRO A 134 -3.83 13.74 -5.69
N LYS A 135 -4.50 14.50 -4.82
CA LYS A 135 -4.67 15.95 -4.95
C LYS A 135 -3.37 16.74 -4.86
N GLU A 136 -2.33 16.15 -4.26
CA GLU A 136 -1.00 16.78 -4.18
C GLU A 136 -0.16 16.57 -5.45
N GLY A 137 -0.68 15.78 -6.39
CA GLY A 137 -0.10 15.55 -7.70
C GLY A 137 0.42 14.12 -7.85
N PHE A 138 0.51 13.70 -9.11
CA PHE A 138 0.88 12.34 -9.50
C PHE A 138 2.15 11.84 -8.82
N TRP A 139 3.25 12.60 -8.87
CA TRP A 139 4.51 12.15 -8.28
C TRP A 139 4.46 12.02 -6.77
N PHE A 140 3.65 12.87 -6.11
CA PHE A 140 3.46 12.79 -4.67
C PHE A 140 2.78 11.49 -4.28
N SER A 141 1.60 11.19 -4.83
CA SER A 141 0.87 9.96 -4.53
C SER A 141 1.54 8.69 -5.05
N HIS A 142 2.30 8.80 -6.15
CA HIS A 142 3.03 7.68 -6.72
C HIS A 142 4.20 7.24 -5.85
N LEU A 143 5.13 8.14 -5.50
CA LEU A 143 6.39 7.73 -4.83
C LEU A 143 6.84 8.67 -3.72
N LEU A 144 6.66 9.98 -3.85
CA LEU A 144 7.38 10.92 -2.99
C LEU A 144 6.89 10.93 -1.54
N TRP A 145 5.62 10.59 -1.32
CA TRP A 145 5.03 10.47 0.02
C TRP A 145 5.80 9.49 0.92
N LEU A 146 6.38 8.42 0.33
CA LEU A 146 7.14 7.39 1.05
C LEU A 146 8.34 7.97 1.80
N PHE A 147 8.91 9.05 1.27
CA PHE A 147 10.14 9.66 1.79
C PHE A 147 9.87 10.85 2.70
N ASP A 148 8.61 11.19 3.01
CA ASP A 148 8.27 12.31 3.88
C ASP A 148 7.52 11.89 5.15
N THR A 149 8.20 11.12 6.01
CA THR A 149 7.62 10.67 7.29
C THR A 149 7.26 11.83 8.21
N GLY A 150 7.87 13.00 8.03
CA GLY A 150 7.50 14.19 8.78
C GLY A 150 6.12 14.70 8.44
N TYR A 151 5.85 14.79 7.15
CA TYR A 151 4.56 15.21 6.63
C TYR A 151 3.45 14.18 6.89
N LEU A 152 3.76 12.88 6.82
CA LEU A 152 2.81 11.83 7.20
C LEU A 152 2.36 11.96 8.66
N VAL A 153 3.29 12.26 9.58
CA VAL A 153 2.96 12.50 11.00
C VAL A 153 2.12 13.77 11.19
N GLU A 154 2.37 14.81 10.39
CA GLU A 154 1.60 16.05 10.40
C GLU A 154 0.13 15.81 9.97
N LYS A 155 -0.08 15.06 8.89
CA LYS A 155 -1.40 14.71 8.35
C LYS A 155 -2.20 13.73 9.23
N CYS A 156 -1.55 12.63 9.59
CA CYS A 156 -2.20 11.48 10.21
C CYS A 156 -2.17 11.54 11.75
N GLY A 157 -1.19 12.23 12.32
CA GLY A 157 -0.91 12.23 13.76
C GLY A 157 -0.16 10.97 14.20
N ARG A 158 -0.39 10.56 15.46
CA ARG A 158 0.17 9.32 16.01
C ARG A 158 -0.60 8.12 15.44
N ARG A 159 0.09 6.99 15.21
CA ARG A 159 -0.46 5.71 14.72
C ARG A 159 -1.41 5.02 15.71
N THR A 160 -2.50 5.65 16.12
CA THR A 160 -3.46 5.11 17.11
C THR A 160 -4.51 4.20 16.46
N ASN A 161 -4.60 4.19 15.13
CA ASN A 161 -5.52 3.34 14.37
C ASN A 161 -5.06 1.88 14.18
N VAL A 162 -4.00 1.44 14.87
CA VAL A 162 -3.39 0.10 14.75
C VAL A 162 -3.05 -0.56 16.10
N GLU A 163 -3.77 -0.20 17.15
CA GLU A 163 -3.56 -0.78 18.49
C GLU A 163 -3.82 -2.30 18.53
N ASP A 164 -4.65 -2.83 17.63
CA ASP A 164 -4.86 -4.26 17.43
C ASP A 164 -3.60 -5.02 16.97
N LEU A 165 -2.78 -4.40 16.11
CA LEU A 165 -1.50 -4.97 15.68
C LEU A 165 -0.44 -4.76 16.75
N LYS A 166 -0.38 -3.57 17.36
CA LYS A 166 0.59 -3.26 18.42
C LYS A 166 0.47 -4.16 19.64
N LYS A 167 -0.72 -4.70 19.94
CA LYS A 167 -0.92 -5.68 21.01
C LYS A 167 -0.27 -7.04 20.72
N GLN A 168 -0.06 -7.40 19.46
CA GLN A 168 0.51 -8.69 19.07
C GLN A 168 2.04 -8.62 19.05
N TRP A 169 2.69 -9.58 19.73
CA TRP A 169 4.15 -9.60 19.86
C TRP A 169 4.85 -9.76 18.51
N TYR A 170 4.26 -10.53 17.60
CA TYR A 170 4.83 -10.84 16.30
C TYR A 170 5.04 -9.60 15.44
N TYR A 171 4.04 -8.71 15.35
CA TYR A 171 4.17 -7.46 14.59
C TYR A 171 5.15 -6.48 15.22
N ARG A 172 5.23 -6.43 16.56
CA ARG A 172 6.28 -5.66 17.26
C ARG A 172 7.67 -6.22 16.99
N PHE A 173 7.79 -7.55 16.89
CA PHE A 173 9.04 -8.23 16.53
C PHE A 173 9.44 -7.81 15.11
N LEU A 174 8.58 -8.02 14.10
CA LEU A 174 8.87 -7.62 12.71
C LEU A 174 9.23 -6.14 12.57
N GLN A 175 8.50 -5.24 13.25
CA GLN A 175 8.82 -3.81 13.24
C GLN A 175 10.23 -3.51 13.79
N ARG A 176 10.65 -4.18 14.87
CA ARG A 176 11.96 -3.96 15.50
C ARG A 176 13.10 -4.64 14.72
N THR A 177 12.81 -5.70 13.98
CA THR A 177 13.82 -6.50 13.27
C THR A 177 13.76 -6.37 11.76
N VAL A 178 12.96 -5.45 11.21
CA VAL A 178 12.75 -5.28 9.76
C VAL A 178 14.06 -5.22 8.97
N LEU A 179 15.06 -4.47 9.47
CA LEU A 179 16.37 -4.37 8.82
C LEU A 179 17.07 -5.73 8.75
N TYR A 180 17.05 -6.52 9.83
CA TYR A 180 17.67 -7.84 9.85
C TYR A 180 16.98 -8.82 8.91
N HIS A 181 15.65 -8.77 8.78
CA HIS A 181 14.92 -9.60 7.82
C HIS A 181 15.25 -9.25 6.38
N ILE A 182 15.34 -7.95 6.04
CA ILE A 182 15.73 -7.49 4.71
C ILE A 182 17.17 -7.90 4.37
N LEU A 183 18.11 -7.69 5.31
CA LEU A 183 19.51 -8.09 5.13
C LEU A 183 19.65 -9.61 4.99
N ALA A 184 18.96 -10.38 5.82
CA ALA A 184 18.94 -11.84 5.72
C ALA A 184 18.36 -12.30 4.38
N PHE A 185 17.28 -11.67 3.90
CA PHE A 185 16.71 -11.98 2.60
C PHE A 185 17.68 -11.71 1.45
N GLY A 186 18.33 -10.55 1.43
CA GLY A 186 19.36 -10.22 0.44
C GLY A 186 20.56 -11.16 0.51
N PHE A 187 21.02 -11.49 1.72
CA PHE A 187 22.09 -12.47 1.94
C PHE A 187 21.71 -13.84 1.40
N LEU A 188 20.50 -14.34 1.66
CA LEU A 188 20.04 -15.63 1.16
C LEU A 188 19.99 -15.66 -0.37
N LEU A 189 19.48 -14.60 -1.01
CA LEU A 189 19.52 -14.49 -2.48
C LEU A 189 20.95 -14.57 -3.01
N TYR A 190 21.87 -13.81 -2.42
CA TYR A 190 23.28 -13.83 -2.81
C TYR A 190 23.95 -15.17 -2.54
N TYR A 191 23.66 -15.80 -1.41
CA TYR A 191 24.23 -17.10 -1.03
C TYR A 191 23.86 -18.20 -2.04
N PHE A 192 22.60 -18.21 -2.51
CA PHE A 192 22.12 -19.27 -3.41
C PHE A 192 22.39 -19.03 -4.89
N GLY A 193 22.57 -17.78 -5.34
CA GLY A 193 22.79 -17.50 -6.77
C GLY A 193 23.60 -16.24 -7.07
N GLY A 194 24.40 -15.80 -6.11
CA GLY A 194 25.31 -14.66 -6.23
C GLY A 194 24.61 -13.36 -6.63
N LEU A 195 25.33 -12.54 -7.38
CA LEU A 195 24.80 -11.28 -7.92
C LEU A 195 23.61 -11.51 -8.87
N SER A 196 23.52 -12.67 -9.54
CA SER A 196 22.39 -12.99 -10.41
C SER A 196 21.07 -13.01 -9.63
N PHE A 197 21.01 -13.75 -8.52
CA PHE A 197 19.79 -13.83 -7.72
C PHE A 197 19.55 -12.55 -6.91
N LEU A 198 20.59 -11.87 -6.44
CA LEU A 198 20.44 -10.61 -5.73
C LEU A 198 19.86 -9.50 -6.63
N THR A 199 20.44 -9.31 -7.82
CA THR A 199 20.02 -8.24 -8.74
C THR A 199 18.64 -8.49 -9.36
N TRP A 200 18.30 -9.74 -9.65
CA TRP A 200 16.98 -10.09 -10.18
C TRP A 200 15.92 -10.25 -9.08
N GLY A 201 16.23 -10.94 -7.99
CA GLY A 201 15.30 -11.15 -6.88
C GLY A 201 15.01 -9.86 -6.12
N MET A 202 16.04 -9.26 -5.51
CA MET A 202 15.89 -8.04 -4.71
C MET A 202 15.88 -6.76 -5.55
N GLY A 203 16.54 -6.72 -6.71
CA GLY A 203 16.40 -5.60 -7.64
C GLY A 203 15.07 -5.68 -8.39
N ILE A 204 15.01 -6.46 -9.47
CA ILE A 204 13.85 -6.51 -10.37
C ILE A 204 12.56 -6.92 -9.65
N GLY A 205 12.56 -8.02 -8.90
CA GLY A 205 11.36 -8.55 -8.25
C GLY A 205 10.71 -7.57 -7.27
N VAL A 206 11.50 -7.00 -6.35
CA VAL A 206 11.02 -5.99 -5.38
C VAL A 206 10.68 -4.67 -6.08
N ALA A 207 11.48 -4.21 -7.03
CA ALA A 207 11.19 -2.96 -7.75
C ALA A 207 9.87 -3.04 -8.52
N MET A 208 9.62 -4.14 -9.23
CA MET A 208 8.35 -4.37 -9.93
C MET A 208 7.17 -4.30 -8.97
N GLU A 209 7.27 -4.96 -7.82
CA GLU A 209 6.24 -4.97 -6.78
C GLU A 209 5.96 -3.55 -6.24
N HIS A 210 7.02 -2.79 -5.93
CA HIS A 210 6.93 -1.41 -5.49
C HIS A 210 6.22 -0.53 -6.53
N HIS A 211 6.64 -0.58 -7.80
CA HIS A 211 6.07 0.24 -8.86
C HIS A 211 4.62 -0.12 -9.17
N VAL A 212 4.25 -1.41 -9.09
CA VAL A 212 2.85 -1.84 -9.20
C VAL A 212 2.02 -1.26 -8.05
N THR A 213 2.50 -1.35 -6.81
CA THR A 213 1.78 -0.76 -5.66
C THR A 213 1.66 0.76 -5.78
N CYS A 214 2.72 1.44 -6.21
CA CYS A 214 2.72 2.88 -6.45
C CYS A 214 1.72 3.28 -7.56
N CYS A 215 1.52 2.42 -8.57
CA CYS A 215 0.49 2.61 -9.58
C CYS A 215 -0.93 2.49 -9.01
N ILE A 216 -1.16 1.72 -7.94
CA ILE A 216 -2.47 1.68 -7.27
C ILE A 216 -2.77 3.05 -6.65
N ASN A 217 -1.83 3.62 -5.91
CA ASN A 217 -2.01 4.93 -5.26
C ASN A 217 -2.16 6.08 -6.26
N SER A 218 -1.53 6.00 -7.44
CA SER A 218 -1.53 7.08 -8.43
C SER A 218 -2.47 6.83 -9.61
N LEU A 219 -2.20 5.83 -10.44
CA LEU A 219 -2.96 5.59 -11.67
C LEU A 219 -4.42 5.25 -11.38
N CYS A 220 -4.70 4.48 -10.33
CA CYS A 220 -6.08 4.14 -9.97
C CYS A 220 -6.86 5.30 -9.34
N HIS A 221 -6.27 6.49 -9.20
CA HIS A 221 -6.98 7.72 -8.84
C HIS A 221 -7.09 8.74 -10.00
N ILE A 222 -6.47 8.44 -11.14
CA ILE A 222 -6.41 9.35 -12.30
C ILE A 222 -7.08 8.74 -13.52
N TRP A 223 -6.87 7.45 -13.76
CA TRP A 223 -7.26 6.78 -14.99
C TRP A 223 -8.07 5.52 -14.72
N GLY A 224 -9.01 5.21 -15.61
CA GLY A 224 -9.85 4.02 -15.54
C GLY A 224 -11.34 4.35 -15.39
N SER A 225 -12.13 3.34 -15.05
CA SER A 225 -13.59 3.43 -14.98
C SER A 225 -14.11 3.64 -13.56
N ARG A 226 -15.29 4.24 -13.41
CA ARG A 226 -16.05 4.23 -12.16
C ARG A 226 -17.29 3.39 -12.34
N THR A 227 -17.45 2.39 -11.49
CA THR A 227 -18.65 1.54 -11.45
C THR A 227 -19.55 1.94 -10.28
N TRP A 228 -18.96 2.44 -9.20
CA TRP A 228 -19.63 2.74 -7.94
C TRP A 228 -19.48 4.21 -7.56
N LYS A 229 -20.50 4.73 -6.88
CA LYS A 229 -20.61 6.09 -6.38
C LYS A 229 -19.78 6.27 -5.11
N THR A 230 -18.46 6.43 -5.27
CA THR A 230 -17.55 6.85 -4.18
C THR A 230 -17.36 8.37 -4.20
N SER A 231 -17.01 8.96 -3.06
CA SER A 231 -16.75 10.41 -2.92
C SER A 231 -15.33 10.83 -3.30
N ASP A 232 -14.41 9.88 -3.37
CA ASP A 232 -13.01 10.08 -3.76
C ASP A 232 -12.82 10.13 -5.29
N THR A 233 -11.61 9.89 -5.77
CA THR A 233 -11.21 9.81 -7.20
C THR A 233 -10.84 8.40 -7.65
N SER A 234 -11.04 7.37 -6.83
CA SER A 234 -10.75 5.97 -7.17
C SER A 234 -11.39 5.54 -8.51
N ARG A 235 -10.67 4.71 -9.25
CA ARG A 235 -10.97 4.18 -10.59
C ARG A 235 -10.53 2.73 -10.70
N ASN A 236 -11.25 1.96 -11.50
CA ASN A 236 -10.91 0.59 -11.87
C ASN A 236 -10.01 0.58 -13.12
N VAL A 237 -8.82 -0.02 -13.00
CA VAL A 237 -7.82 -0.17 -14.08
C VAL A 237 -7.67 -1.66 -14.39
N TRP A 238 -8.38 -2.15 -15.40
CA TRP A 238 -8.54 -3.60 -15.62
C TRP A 238 -7.23 -4.33 -15.93
N TRP A 239 -6.37 -3.78 -16.79
CA TRP A 239 -5.15 -4.47 -17.23
C TRP A 239 -4.11 -4.56 -16.11
N LEU A 240 -4.15 -3.61 -15.16
CA LEU A 240 -3.25 -3.61 -14.01
C LEU A 240 -3.60 -4.72 -13.01
N SER A 241 -4.81 -5.29 -13.07
CA SER A 241 -5.30 -6.29 -12.10
C SER A 241 -4.49 -7.58 -12.12
N VAL A 242 -3.92 -7.92 -13.29
CA VAL A 242 -3.04 -9.08 -13.45
C VAL A 242 -1.72 -8.88 -12.70
N PHE A 243 -1.19 -7.67 -12.72
CA PHE A 243 0.07 -7.32 -12.07
C PHE A 243 -0.12 -6.98 -10.59
N SER A 244 -1.25 -6.40 -10.23
CA SER A 244 -1.55 -6.04 -8.85
C SER A 244 -2.29 -7.12 -8.08
N PHE A 245 -2.46 -8.31 -8.65
CA PHE A 245 -3.18 -9.43 -8.04
C PHE A 245 -4.65 -9.11 -7.67
N GLY A 246 -5.25 -8.12 -8.34
CA GLY A 246 -6.66 -7.69 -8.15
C GLY A 246 -6.85 -6.29 -7.56
N GLU A 247 -5.78 -5.63 -7.12
CA GLU A 247 -5.86 -4.39 -6.33
C GLU A 247 -6.25 -3.15 -7.13
N SER A 248 -6.14 -3.24 -8.46
CA SER A 248 -6.50 -2.16 -9.36
C SER A 248 -8.00 -2.07 -9.66
N TRP A 249 -8.82 -2.96 -9.09
CA TRP A 249 -10.27 -2.76 -8.95
C TRP A 249 -10.55 -1.74 -7.83
N HIS A 250 -9.89 -0.59 -7.92
CA HIS A 250 -9.75 0.34 -6.82
C HIS A 250 -11.06 1.08 -6.50
N ASN A 251 -11.87 1.39 -7.51
CA ASN A 251 -13.20 1.96 -7.27
C ASN A 251 -14.16 0.95 -6.63
N ASN A 252 -14.03 -0.33 -6.97
CA ASN A 252 -14.79 -1.38 -6.28
C ASN A 252 -14.35 -1.48 -4.81
N HIS A 253 -13.03 -1.49 -4.58
CA HIS A 253 -12.44 -1.54 -3.25
C HIS A 253 -12.90 -0.36 -2.37
N HIS A 254 -12.79 0.87 -2.87
CA HIS A 254 -13.24 2.06 -2.15
C HIS A 254 -14.75 2.07 -1.89
N ALA A 255 -15.55 1.44 -2.75
CA ALA A 255 -16.97 1.31 -2.51
C ALA A 255 -17.32 0.28 -1.42
N PHE A 256 -16.50 -0.78 -1.28
CA PHE A 256 -16.74 -1.89 -0.36
C PHE A 256 -15.44 -2.31 0.33
N GLU A 257 -14.85 -1.40 1.12
CA GLU A 257 -13.51 -1.55 1.70
C GLU A 257 -13.34 -2.83 2.55
N SER A 258 -14.41 -3.33 3.16
CA SER A 258 -14.37 -4.53 4.00
C SER A 258 -14.47 -5.84 3.20
N SER A 259 -14.65 -5.77 1.88
CA SER A 259 -14.79 -6.98 1.07
C SER A 259 -13.46 -7.66 0.79
N ALA A 260 -13.45 -8.98 0.94
CA ALA A 260 -12.31 -9.81 0.55
C ALA A 260 -12.16 -9.93 -0.98
N ARG A 261 -13.20 -9.58 -1.74
CA ARG A 261 -13.25 -9.63 -3.21
C ARG A 261 -13.34 -8.20 -3.75
N GLN A 262 -12.33 -7.80 -4.51
CA GLN A 262 -12.29 -6.48 -5.15
C GLN A 262 -12.72 -6.56 -6.62
N GLY A 263 -12.41 -7.66 -7.31
CA GLY A 263 -12.98 -7.96 -8.63
C GLY A 263 -14.41 -8.51 -8.51
N LEU A 264 -15.41 -7.62 -8.41
CA LEU A 264 -16.80 -7.97 -8.10
C LEU A 264 -17.57 -8.65 -9.24
N GLU A 265 -17.14 -8.47 -10.48
CA GLU A 265 -17.72 -9.12 -11.66
C GLU A 265 -16.96 -10.40 -12.04
N TRP A 266 -17.61 -11.31 -12.78
CA TRP A 266 -17.02 -12.61 -13.14
C TRP A 266 -15.77 -12.51 -14.02
N TRP A 267 -15.68 -11.45 -14.84
CA TRP A 267 -14.55 -11.17 -15.73
C TRP A 267 -13.44 -10.35 -15.06
N GLN A 268 -13.65 -9.86 -13.84
CA GLN A 268 -12.67 -9.07 -13.10
C GLN A 268 -11.68 -10.00 -12.40
N ILE A 269 -10.48 -10.12 -12.98
CA ILE A 269 -9.41 -10.97 -12.47
C ILE A 269 -8.95 -10.45 -11.10
N ASP A 270 -9.03 -11.29 -10.08
CA ASP A 270 -8.66 -10.98 -8.70
C ASP A 270 -7.96 -12.20 -8.10
N ILE A 271 -6.64 -12.28 -8.32
CA ILE A 271 -5.83 -13.45 -7.94
C ILE A 271 -5.85 -13.64 -6.41
N SER A 272 -5.75 -12.55 -5.66
CA SER A 272 -5.79 -12.60 -4.20
C SER A 272 -7.14 -13.08 -3.67
N TRP A 273 -8.26 -12.74 -4.33
CA TRP A 273 -9.56 -13.30 -4.02
C TRP A 273 -9.63 -14.80 -4.28
N TYR A 274 -9.09 -15.28 -5.40
CA TYR A 274 -9.10 -16.72 -5.71
C TYR A 274 -8.35 -17.52 -4.65
N ILE A 275 -7.24 -16.99 -4.13
CA ILE A 275 -6.49 -17.62 -3.03
C ILE A 275 -7.30 -17.58 -1.73
N VAL A 276 -7.88 -16.43 -1.36
CA VAL A 276 -8.75 -16.34 -0.16
C VAL A 276 -9.92 -17.31 -0.29
N ARG A 277 -10.49 -17.49 -1.48
CA ARG A 277 -11.57 -18.44 -1.71
C ARG A 277 -11.15 -19.88 -1.63
N PHE A 278 -9.99 -20.22 -2.15
CA PHE A 278 -9.43 -21.55 -1.97
C PHE A 278 -9.25 -21.85 -0.47
N LEU A 279 -8.68 -20.91 0.30
CA LEU A 279 -8.52 -21.03 1.74
C LEU A 279 -9.85 -21.19 2.47
N GLU A 280 -10.90 -20.50 2.03
CA GLU A 280 -12.25 -20.63 2.58
C GLU A 280 -12.85 -22.02 2.31
N ILE A 281 -12.69 -22.53 1.08
CA ILE A 281 -13.17 -23.86 0.68
C ILE A 281 -12.53 -24.96 1.53
N ILE A 282 -11.23 -24.84 1.83
CA ILE A 282 -10.52 -25.81 2.69
C ILE A 282 -10.66 -25.52 4.19
N GLY A 283 -11.48 -24.54 4.59
CA GLY A 283 -11.78 -24.21 5.98
C GLY A 283 -10.71 -23.42 6.74
N LEU A 284 -9.67 -22.91 6.05
CA LEU A 284 -8.63 -22.08 6.66
C LEU A 284 -9.02 -20.60 6.71
N ALA A 285 -9.81 -20.10 5.76
CA ALA A 285 -10.38 -18.75 5.84
C ALA A 285 -11.83 -18.80 6.33
N THR A 286 -12.17 -17.95 7.29
CA THR A 286 -13.49 -17.84 7.90
C THR A 286 -13.92 -16.38 7.96
N ASP A 287 -15.20 -16.10 8.21
CA ASP A 287 -15.73 -14.73 8.30
C ASP A 287 -15.39 -13.89 7.06
N VAL A 288 -15.45 -14.52 5.87
CA VAL A 288 -15.11 -13.91 4.59
C VAL A 288 -16.23 -12.95 4.18
N LYS A 289 -15.89 -11.67 4.05
CA LYS A 289 -16.85 -10.59 3.81
C LYS A 289 -17.00 -10.28 2.33
N LEU A 290 -18.25 -10.18 1.89
CA LEU A 290 -18.65 -9.76 0.55
C LEU A 290 -19.70 -8.65 0.66
N PRO A 291 -19.78 -7.73 -0.31
CA PRO A 291 -20.80 -6.70 -0.31
C PRO A 291 -22.18 -7.32 -0.51
N SER A 292 -23.12 -6.97 0.36
CA SER A 292 -24.52 -7.37 0.22
C SER A 292 -25.18 -6.70 -0.98
N GLU A 293 -26.25 -7.28 -1.49
CA GLU A 293 -27.07 -6.66 -2.55
C GLU A 293 -27.57 -5.26 -2.17
N SER A 294 -27.92 -5.05 -0.89
CA SER A 294 -28.34 -3.73 -0.40
C SER A 294 -27.20 -2.71 -0.37
N GLN A 295 -25.97 -3.12 -0.05
CA GLN A 295 -24.79 -2.27 -0.17
C GLN A 295 -24.52 -1.93 -1.64
N ARG A 296 -24.56 -2.93 -2.54
CA ARG A 296 -24.38 -2.73 -3.98
C ARG A 296 -25.39 -1.73 -4.55
N ARG A 297 -26.68 -1.92 -4.27
CA ARG A 297 -27.74 -1.00 -4.74
C ARG A 297 -27.55 0.44 -4.26
N ARG A 298 -27.10 0.65 -3.01
CA ARG A 298 -26.83 1.99 -2.47
C ARG A 298 -25.64 2.67 -3.14
N MET A 299 -24.62 1.91 -3.51
CA MET A 299 -23.40 2.42 -4.15
C MET A 299 -23.50 2.47 -5.67
N ALA A 300 -24.56 1.92 -6.27
CA ALA A 300 -24.74 1.94 -7.71
C ALA A 300 -24.81 3.39 -8.23
N LEU A 301 -24.13 3.66 -9.35
CA LEU A 301 -24.37 4.88 -10.10
C LEU A 301 -25.81 4.84 -10.63
N VAL A 302 -26.59 5.89 -10.37
CA VAL A 302 -27.87 6.07 -11.03
C VAL A 302 -27.56 6.20 -12.52
N ARG A 303 -28.00 5.21 -13.30
CA ARG A 303 -27.90 5.23 -14.76
C ARG A 303 -29.09 5.95 -15.33
#